data_AF-A0A101WXD8-F1
#
_entry.id   AF-A0A101WXD8-F1
#
_cell.length_a   1.000
_cell.length_b   1.000
_cell.length_c   1.000
_cell.angle_alpha   90.00
_cell.angle_beta   90.00
_cell.angle_gamma   90.00
#
_symmetry.space_group_name_H-M   'P 1'
#
loop_
_entity.id
_entity.type
_entity.pdbx_description
1 polymer ?
#
loop_
_entity_poly.entity_id
_entity_poly.type
_entity_poly.pdbx_seq_one_letter_code
_entity_poly.pdbx_strand_id
1 'polypeptide(L)' 'MQGYVDTERVREVAAARAQREERKVEDVIKEIEREVPLGRLARPEEIGELVAYLASDKASYITGSLILIDGGRTLCI' A
#
# COMPACT_ATOMS: atom_id res chain seq x y z
N MET A 1 -1.37 -1.38 10.04
CA MET A 1 -1.83 -0.32 9.13
C MET A 1 -1.15 -0.55 7.79
N GLN A 2 -1.94 -0.59 6.72
CA GLN A 2 -1.45 -0.79 5.36
C GLN A 2 -1.02 0.54 4.73
N GLY A 3 0.05 0.49 3.92
CA GLY A 3 0.47 1.60 3.07
C GLY A 3 -0.30 1.65 1.76
N TYR A 4 0.32 2.21 0.73
CA TYR A 4 -0.28 2.23 -0.60
C TYR A 4 -0.21 0.86 -1.27
N VAL A 5 -1.35 0.40 -1.77
CA VAL A 5 -1.52 -0.90 -2.42
C VAL A 5 -2.07 -0.66 -3.83
N ASP A 6 -1.49 -1.34 -4.81
CA ASP A 6 -1.90 -1.25 -6.21
C ASP A 6 -3.24 -1.96 -6.44
N THR A 7 -4.31 -1.24 -6.15
CA THR A 7 -5.70 -1.67 -6.32
C THR A 7 -6.37 -0.85 -7.41
N GLU A 8 -7.44 -1.37 -8.00
CA GLU A 8 -8.27 -0.66 -8.98
C GLU A 8 -8.67 0.73 -8.47
N ARG A 9 -9.17 0.81 -7.23
CA ARG A 9 -9.54 2.08 -6.60
C ARG A 9 -8.38 3.09 -6.54
N VAL A 10 -7.15 2.65 -6.26
CA VAL A 10 -5.98 3.55 -6.24
C VAL A 10 -5.69 4.07 -7.65
N ARG A 11 -5.81 3.22 -8.67
CA ARG A 11 -5.64 3.61 -10.07
C ARG A 11 -6.72 4.60 -10.52
N GLU A 12 -7.97 4.37 -10.14
CA GLU A 12 -9.08 5.29 -10.42
C GLU A 12 -8.86 6.66 -9.77
N VAL A 13 -8.42 6.69 -8.50
CA VAL A 13 -8.11 7.94 -7.80
C VAL A 13 -6.94 8.67 -8.46
N ALA A 14 -5.90 7.93 -8.87
CA ALA A 14 -4.76 8.50 -9.60
C ALA A 14 -5.20 9.07 -10.96
N ALA A 15 -6.06 8.36 -11.69
CA ALA A 15 -6.61 8.82 -12.98
C ALA A 15 -7.46 10.09 -12.82
N ALA A 16 -8.35 10.11 -11.82
CA ALA A 16 -9.17 11.28 -11.52
C ALA A 16 -8.31 12.48 -11.10
N ARG A 17 -7.22 12.26 -10.36
CA ARG A 17 -6.26 13.31 -10.00
C ARG A 17 -5.51 13.82 -11.22
N ALA A 18 -4.99 12.93 -12.06
CA ALA A 18 -4.28 13.27 -13.27
C ALA A 18 -5.15 14.10 -14.24
N GLN A 19 -6.43 13.76 -14.37
CA GLN A 19 -7.38 14.52 -15.17
C GLN A 19 -7.57 15.95 -14.67
N ARG A 20 -7.74 16.15 -13.35
CA ARG A 20 -7.90 17.49 -12.76
C ARG A 20 -6.65 18.35 -12.87
N GLU A 21 -5.48 17.73 -12.87
CA GLU A 21 -4.18 18.40 -12.93
C GLU A 21 -3.61 18.52 -14.36
N GLU A 22 -4.32 18.03 -15.37
CA GLU A 22 -3.85 17.96 -16.77
C GLU A 22 -2.49 17.24 -16.92
N ARG A 23 -2.28 16.16 -16.15
CA ARG A 23 -1.05 15.36 -16.10
C ARG A 23 -1.29 13.94 -16.61
N LYS A 24 -0.19 13.20 -16.84
CA LYS A 24 -0.25 11.76 -17.11
C LYS A 24 -0.52 10.98 -15.83
N VAL A 25 -1.28 9.89 -15.92
CA VAL A 25 -1.61 9.03 -14.76
C VAL A 25 -0.35 8.42 -14.17
N GLU A 26 0.59 8.03 -15.02
CA GLU A 26 1.87 7.42 -14.61
C GLU A 26 2.70 8.37 -13.76
N ASP A 27 2.64 9.68 -14.01
CA ASP A 27 3.38 10.67 -13.22
C ASP A 27 2.78 10.83 -11.81
N VAL A 28 1.45 10.72 -11.69
CA VAL A 28 0.76 10.72 -10.40
C VAL A 28 1.07 9.44 -9.62
N ILE A 29 1.09 8.28 -10.29
CA ILE A 29 1.45 7.00 -9.64
C ILE A 29 2.89 7.05 -9.13
N LYS A 30 3.85 7.52 -9.94
CA LYS A 30 5.25 7.68 -9.52
C LYS A 30 5.40 8.63 -8.35
N GLU A 31 4.56 9.66 -8.26
CA GLU A 31 4.55 10.57 -7.13
C GLU A 31 4.12 9.86 -5.84
N ILE A 32 3.10 9.00 -5.91
CA ILE A 32 2.65 8.18 -4.77
C ILE A 32 3.75 7.18 -4.38
N GLU A 33 4.42 6.54 -5.35
CA GLU A 33 5.52 5.60 -5.08
C GLU A 33 6.70 6.26 -4.36
N ARG A 34 6.97 7.54 -4.62
CA ARG A 34 8.03 8.29 -3.92
C ARG A 34 7.76 8.52 -2.45
N GLU A 35 6.51 8.45 -2.00
CA GLU A 35 6.18 8.48 -0.57
C GLU A 35 6.49 7.15 0.13
N VAL A 36 6.77 6.10 -0.62
CA VAL A 36 7.09 4.78 -0.07
C VAL A 36 8.61 4.57 -0.16
N PRO A 37 9.31 4.34 0.97
CA PRO A 37 10.76 4.09 0.96
C PRO A 37 11.20 2.90 0.10
N LEU A 38 10.37 1.84 0.00
CA LEU A 38 10.61 0.74 -0.96
C LEU A 38 10.47 1.15 -2.44
N GLY A 39 10.01 2.38 -2.73
CA GLY A 39 9.95 2.96 -4.07
C GLY A 39 8.87 2.37 -4.97
N ARG A 40 7.89 1.65 -4.41
CA ARG A 40 6.78 1.05 -5.16
C ARG A 40 5.54 0.88 -4.29
N LEU A 41 4.39 0.74 -4.95
CA LEU A 41 3.18 0.27 -4.29
C LEU A 41 3.30 -1.22 -3.92
N ALA A 42 2.64 -1.63 -2.84
CA ALA A 42 2.48 -3.04 -2.53
C ALA A 42 1.51 -3.70 -3.52
N ARG A 43 1.75 -4.95 -3.90
CA ARG A 43 0.75 -5.75 -4.61
C ARG A 43 -0.33 -6.22 -3.63
N PRO A 44 -1.60 -6.35 -4.05
CA PRO A 44 -2.67 -6.83 -3.18
C PRO A 44 -2.34 -8.16 -2.49
N GLU A 45 -1.63 -9.06 -3.18
CA GLU A 45 -1.24 -10.36 -2.66
C GLU A 45 -0.29 -10.25 -1.47
N GLU A 46 0.60 -9.24 -1.43
CA GLU A 46 1.51 -9.05 -0.30
C GLU A 46 0.74 -8.72 1.00
N ILE A 47 -0.39 -8.02 0.87
CA ILE A 47 -1.31 -7.79 1.99
C ILE A 47 -2.07 -9.07 2.33
N GLY A 48 -2.54 -9.77 1.29
CA GLY A 48 -3.27 -11.03 1.43
C GLY A 48 -2.48 -12.09 2.19
N GLU A 49 -1.18 -12.25 1.91
CA GLU A 49 -0.30 -13.22 2.60
C GLU A 49 -0.17 -12.92 4.09
N LEU A 50 -0.01 -11.64 4.48
CA LEU A 50 0.02 -11.27 5.90
C LEU A 50 -1.32 -11.56 6.56
N VAL A 51 -2.43 -11.21 5.91
CA VAL A 51 -3.78 -11.48 6.43
C VAL A 51 -4.00 -12.98 6.59
N ALA A 52 -3.60 -13.79 5.60
CA ALA A 52 -3.71 -15.24 5.64
C ALA A 52 -2.88 -15.84 6.79
N TYR A 53 -1.66 -15.35 7.02
CA TYR A 53 -0.85 -15.75 8.16
C TYR A 53 -1.53 -15.41 9.48
N LEU A 54 -2.04 -14.18 9.64
CA LEU A 54 -2.70 -13.72 10.86
C LEU A 54 -4.02 -14.43 11.14
N ALA A 55 -4.73 -14.86 10.10
CA ALA A 55 -5.95 -15.64 10.23
C ALA A 55 -5.68 -17.14 10.50
N SER A 56 -4.44 -17.59 10.41
CA SER A 56 -4.07 -19.00 10.60
C SER A 56 -3.68 -19.33 12.05
N ASP A 57 -3.69 -20.62 12.39
CA ASP A 57 -3.22 -21.12 13.69
C ASP A 57 -1.75 -20.76 13.99
N LYS A 58 -0.96 -20.43 12.96
CA LYS A 58 0.44 -20.01 13.11
C LYS A 58 0.57 -18.69 13.87
N ALA A 59 -0.49 -17.87 13.88
CA ALA A 59 -0.55 -16.60 14.60
C ALA A 59 -1.30 -16.72 15.94
N SER A 60 -1.49 -17.94 16.48
CA SER A 60 -2.30 -18.21 17.69
C SER A 60 -1.93 -17.43 18.95
N TYR A 61 -0.73 -16.86 19.02
CA TYR A 61 -0.29 -16.02 20.15
C TYR A 61 -0.18 -14.52 19.81
N ILE A 62 -0.61 -14.12 18.61
CA ILE A 62 -0.61 -12.72 18.15
C ILE A 62 -2.02 -12.17 18.30
N THR A 63 -2.21 -11.25 19.25
CA THR A 63 -3.48 -10.54 19.44
C THR A 63 -3.21 -9.12 19.93
N GLY A 64 -4.19 -8.21 19.76
CA GLY A 64 -4.11 -6.81 20.21
C GLY A 64 -2.96 -5.99 19.60
N SER A 65 -2.34 -6.49 18.54
CA SER A 65 -1.12 -5.91 17.96
C SER A 65 -1.41 -5.19 16.65
N LEU A 66 -0.68 -4.10 16.40
CA LEU A 66 -0.78 -3.32 15.17
C LEU A 66 0.44 -3.62 14.29
N ILE A 67 0.25 -4.34 13.19
CA ILE A 67 1.33 -4.71 12.27
C ILE A 67 1.35 -3.72 11.10
N LEU A 68 2.50 -3.10 10.86
CA LEU A 68 2.72 -2.18 9.74
C LEU A 68 3.11 -2.97 8.49
N ILE A 69 2.43 -2.70 7.37
CA ILE A 69 2.71 -3.28 6.07
C ILE A 69 2.59 -2.19 4.99
N ASP A 70 3.58 -1.31 4.95
CA ASP A 70 3.49 -0.04 4.23
C ASP A 70 4.77 0.35 3.47
N GLY A 71 5.69 -0.59 3.32
CA GLY A 71 6.97 -0.35 2.64
C GLY A 71 7.86 0.69 3.34
N GLY A 72 7.67 0.89 4.65
CA GLY A 72 8.47 1.81 5.47
C GLY A 72 7.89 3.22 5.59
N ARG A 73 6.74 3.50 4.97
CA ARG A 73 6.16 4.85 4.91
C ARG A 73 5.91 5.47 6.30
N THR A 74 5.48 4.70 7.29
CA THR A 74 5.12 5.22 8.62
C THR A 74 6.33 5.44 9.53
N LEU A 75 7.40 4.66 9.39
CA LEU A 75 8.55 4.66 10.32
C LEU A 75 9.84 5.25 9.71
N CYS A 76 9.75 5.92 8.56
CA CYS A 76 10.88 6.68 8.03
C CYS A 76 11.13 7.92 8.92
N ILE A 77 12.12 7.80 9.80
CA ILE A 77 12.81 8.88 10.53
C ILE A 77 14.04 9.32 9.73
#